data_AF-A0A1Z8WJJ6-F1
#
_entry.id   AF-A0A1Z8WJJ6-F1
#
_cell.length_a   1.000
_cell.length_b   1.000
_cell.length_c   1.000
_cell.angle_alpha   90.00
_cell.angle_beta   90.00
_cell.angle_gamma   90.00
#
_symmetry.space_group_name_H-M   'P 1'
#
loop_
_entity.id
_entity.type
_entity.pdbx_description
1 polymer ?
#
loop_
_entity_poly.entity_id
_entity_poly.type
_entity_poly.pdbx_seq_one_letter_code
_entity_poly.pdbx_strand_id
1 'polypeptide(L)'
;MLNDQKKLGLMVSVSPDKPGFAQALTQAEKALANGDKVYLYCIDDAVEGLSDSRLIKLKSNGLNLFGCAYSVRQRKLPLNDSAIFTGLSVLSDIMADTDRFESFN
;
A
#
# COMPACT_ATOMS: atom_id res chain seq x y z
N MET A 1 19.66 16.15 -14.42
CA MET A 1 19.44 14.69 -14.33
C MET A 1 17.94 14.50 -14.33
N LEU A 2 17.38 13.82 -15.32
CA LEU A 2 15.96 13.50 -15.34
C LEU A 2 15.73 12.51 -14.20
N ASN A 3 15.20 12.96 -13.07
CA ASN A 3 14.65 12.06 -12.07
C ASN A 3 13.41 11.46 -12.71
N ASP A 4 13.60 10.35 -13.43
CA ASP A 4 12.51 9.53 -13.94
C ASP A 4 11.73 9.07 -12.71
N GLN A 5 10.56 9.66 -12.53
CA GLN A 5 9.74 9.48 -11.34
C GLN A 5 9.20 8.05 -11.39
N LYS A 6 9.83 7.12 -10.69
CA LYS A 6 9.50 5.71 -10.80
C LYS A 6 8.20 5.43 -10.09
N LYS A 7 7.48 4.43 -10.58
CA LYS A 7 6.27 3.94 -9.93
C LYS A 7 6.59 2.64 -9.23
N LEU A 8 6.45 2.62 -7.91
CA LEU A 8 6.65 1.46 -7.06
C LEU A 8 5.31 0.96 -6.54
N GLY A 9 4.92 -0.23 -6.98
CA GLY A 9 3.81 -0.99 -6.41
C GLY A 9 4.30 -1.85 -5.25
N LEU A 10 3.60 -1.79 -4.11
CA LEU A 10 3.86 -2.59 -2.93
C LEU A 10 2.56 -3.30 -2.57
N MET A 11 2.57 -4.61 -2.48
CA MET A 11 1.44 -5.38 -1.95
C MET A 11 1.80 -5.91 -0.58
N VAL A 12 0.90 -5.76 0.39
CA VAL A 12 1.10 -6.25 1.75
C VAL A 12 -0.08 -7.15 2.12
N SER A 13 0.20 -8.40 2.44
CA SER A 13 -0.78 -9.37 2.93
C SER A 13 -0.56 -9.77 4.39
N VAL A 14 0.48 -9.24 5.03
CA VAL A 14 0.81 -9.53 6.43
C VAL A 14 0.19 -8.57 7.43
N SER A 15 -0.05 -9.09 8.63
CA SER A 15 -0.43 -8.29 9.80
C SER A 15 0.61 -7.20 10.12
N PRO A 16 0.22 -6.07 10.71
CA PRO A 16 1.14 -4.98 11.09
C PRO A 16 2.18 -5.37 12.16
N ASP A 17 2.00 -6.52 12.81
CA ASP A 17 2.92 -7.13 13.77
C ASP A 17 4.11 -7.84 13.10
N LYS A 18 3.99 -8.19 11.81
CA LYS A 18 5.04 -8.91 11.08
C LYS A 18 6.10 -7.95 10.52
N PRO A 19 7.36 -8.40 10.42
CA PRO A 19 8.44 -7.59 9.86
C PRO A 19 8.18 -7.21 8.39
N GLY A 20 7.43 -8.00 7.63
CA GLY A 20 7.05 -7.68 6.25
C GLY A 20 6.28 -6.37 6.12
N PHE A 21 5.44 -6.04 7.12
CA PHE A 21 4.71 -4.77 7.14
C PHE A 21 5.65 -3.58 7.35
N ALA A 22 6.57 -3.70 8.31
CA ALA A 22 7.57 -2.67 8.57
C ALA A 22 8.51 -2.46 7.37
N GLN A 23 8.87 -3.53 6.67
CA GLN A 23 9.67 -3.46 5.44
C GLN A 23 8.93 -2.74 4.32
N ALA A 24 7.65 -3.06 4.09
CA ALA A 24 6.83 -2.39 3.10
C ALA A 24 6.69 -0.88 3.40
N LEU A 25 6.44 -0.52 4.66
CA LEU A 25 6.41 0.89 5.10
C LEU A 25 7.74 1.61 4.85
N THR A 26 8.85 0.96 5.20
CA THR A 26 10.20 1.53 5.02
C THR A 26 10.52 1.73 3.53
N GLN A 27 10.13 0.79 2.68
CA GLN A 27 10.29 0.93 1.22
C GLN A 27 9.41 2.06 0.67
N ALA A 28 8.15 2.12 1.11
CA ALA A 28 7.25 3.20 0.72
C ALA A 28 7.80 4.57 1.11
N GLU A 29 8.30 4.71 2.34
CA GLU A 29 8.89 5.97 2.81
C GLU A 29 10.11 6.38 1.98
N LYS A 30 11.02 5.45 1.70
CA LYS A 30 12.22 5.71 0.89
C LYS A 30 11.88 6.14 -0.52
N ALA A 31 10.95 5.44 -1.17
CA ALA A 31 10.52 5.79 -2.52
C ALA A 31 9.82 7.16 -2.56
N LEU A 32 8.93 7.46 -1.60
CA LEU A 32 8.33 8.79 -1.48
C LEU A 32 9.39 9.89 -1.22
N ALA A 33 10.39 9.61 -0.37
CA ALA A 33 11.49 10.54 -0.10
C ALA A 33 12.37 10.81 -1.34
N ASN A 34 12.46 9.84 -2.26
CA ASN A 34 13.11 10.00 -3.56
C ASN A 34 12.24 10.77 -4.58
N GLY A 35 10.98 11.04 -4.25
CA GLY A 35 9.99 11.65 -5.13
C GLY A 35 9.26 10.67 -6.04
N ASP A 36 9.44 9.35 -5.84
CA ASP A 36 8.80 8.30 -6.62
C ASP A 36 7.32 8.15 -6.23
N LYS A 37 6.50 7.66 -7.15
CA LYS A 37 5.09 7.34 -6.88
C LYS A 37 4.99 5.97 -6.24
N VAL A 38 4.44 5.91 -5.04
CA VAL A 38 4.25 4.65 -4.32
C VAL A 38 2.77 4.30 -4.25
N TYR A 39 2.46 3.07 -4.63
CA TYR A 39 1.14 2.46 -4.58
C TYR A 39 1.20 1.29 -3.60
N LEU A 40 0.57 1.41 -2.44
CA LEU A 40 0.56 0.35 -1.43
C LEU A 40 -0.81 -0.31 -1.38
N TYR A 41 -0.87 -1.61 -1.59
CA TYR A 41 -2.09 -2.40 -1.66
C TYR A 41 -2.15 -3.40 -0.49
N CYS A 42 -3.03 -3.15 0.48
CA CYS A 42 -3.23 -4.02 1.63
C CYS A 42 -4.34 -5.07 1.38
N ILE A 43 -4.02 -6.34 1.65
CA ILE A 43 -4.96 -7.47 1.60
C ILE A 43 -4.92 -8.30 2.89
N ASP A 44 -5.90 -9.18 3.07
CA ASP A 44 -5.96 -10.17 4.15
C ASP A 44 -5.79 -9.60 5.57
N ASP A 45 -4.64 -9.79 6.22
CA ASP A 45 -4.37 -9.29 7.57
C ASP A 45 -3.78 -7.87 7.57
N ALA A 46 -3.26 -7.42 6.42
CA ALA A 46 -2.74 -6.06 6.29
C ALA A 46 -3.84 -5.00 6.35
N VAL A 47 -5.10 -5.38 6.09
CA VAL A 47 -6.22 -4.43 6.19
C VAL A 47 -6.50 -3.99 7.63
N GLU A 48 -6.08 -4.77 8.63
CA GLU A 48 -6.13 -4.37 10.04
C GLU A 48 -5.13 -3.24 10.34
N GLY A 49 -4.00 -3.22 9.60
CA GLY A 49 -3.00 -2.18 9.68
C GLY A 49 -3.43 -0.85 9.05
N LEU A 50 -4.49 -0.78 8.26
CA LEU A 50 -4.91 0.44 7.54
C LEU A 50 -5.25 1.62 8.46
N SER A 51 -5.59 1.35 9.72
CA SER A 51 -5.86 2.39 10.73
C SER A 51 -4.62 2.79 11.54
N ASP A 52 -3.45 2.24 11.20
CA ASP A 52 -2.18 2.54 11.86
C ASP A 52 -1.71 3.96 11.49
N SER A 53 -1.31 4.73 12.51
CA SER A 53 -0.80 6.10 12.35
C SER A 53 0.37 6.19 11.36
N ARG A 54 1.18 5.12 11.21
CA ARG A 54 2.29 5.07 10.26
C ARG A 54 1.80 5.12 8.81
N LEU A 55 0.74 4.39 8.47
CA LEU A 55 0.15 4.41 7.14
C LEU A 55 -0.53 5.75 6.84
N ILE A 56 -1.24 6.31 7.82
CA ILE A 56 -1.87 7.63 7.69
C ILE A 56 -0.81 8.71 7.40
N LYS A 57 0.34 8.65 8.09
CA LYS A 57 1.47 9.57 7.85
C LYS A 57 2.05 9.42 6.45
N LEU A 58 2.25 8.19 5.97
CA LEU A 58 2.75 7.94 4.61
C LEU A 58 1.74 8.38 3.55
N LYS A 59 0.45 8.14 3.76
CA LYS A 59 -0.62 8.65 2.90
C LYS A 59 -0.57 10.17 2.80
N SER A 60 -0.40 10.85 3.93
CA SER A 60 -0.24 12.31 3.95
C SER A 60 1.01 12.79 3.22
N ASN A 61 2.05 11.96 3.11
CA ASN A 61 3.27 12.25 2.33
C ASN A 61 3.11 11.96 0.83
N GLY A 62 1.95 11.49 0.36
CA GLY A 62 1.67 11.19 -1.04
C GLY A 62 1.63 9.70 -1.39
N LEU A 63 1.65 8.79 -0.40
CA LEU A 63 1.41 7.36 -0.62
C LEU A 63 -0.03 7.14 -1.12
N ASN A 64 -0.18 6.41 -2.23
CA ASN A 64 -1.49 5.94 -2.65
C ASN A 64 -1.78 4.62 -1.94
N LEU A 65 -2.60 4.68 -0.89
CA LEU A 65 -2.98 3.52 -0.09
C LEU A 65 -4.28 2.91 -0.62
N PHE A 66 -4.22 1.65 -1.03
CA PHE A 66 -5.33 0.85 -1.53
C PHE A 66 -5.62 -0.31 -0.58
N GLY A 67 -6.89 -0.62 -0.41
CA GLY A 67 -7.33 -1.78 0.38
C GLY A 67 -8.21 -2.69 -0.46
N CYS A 68 -8.08 -4.00 -0.28
CA CYS A 68 -9.01 -4.94 -0.89
C CYS A 68 -10.42 -4.77 -0.30
N ALA A 69 -11.35 -4.25 -1.10
CA ALA A 69 -12.74 -4.05 -0.69
C ALA A 69 -13.39 -5.37 -0.25
N TYR A 70 -12.95 -6.50 -0.83
CA TYR A 70 -13.43 -7.82 -0.48
C TYR A 70 -12.95 -8.26 0.91
N SER A 71 -11.65 -8.15 1.22
CA SER A 71 -11.11 -8.55 2.53
C SER A 71 -11.68 -7.72 3.68
N VAL A 72 -11.87 -6.42 3.48
CA VAL A 72 -12.47 -5.50 4.47
C VAL A 72 -13.93 -5.86 4.75
N ARG A 73 -14.70 -6.15 3.68
CA ARG A 73 -16.08 -6.66 3.81
C ARG A 73 -16.14 -8.01 4.51
N GLN A 74 -15.24 -8.94 4.14
CA GLN A 74 -15.21 -10.28 4.72
C GLN A 74 -14.88 -10.24 6.21
N ARG A 75 -13.93 -9.39 6.63
CA ARG A 75 -13.55 -9.21 8.04
C ARG A 75 -14.45 -8.25 8.82
N LYS A 76 -15.51 -7.70 8.21
CA LYS A 76 -16.42 -6.69 8.80
C LYS A 76 -15.67 -5.50 9.43
N LEU A 77 -14.52 -5.13 8.87
CA LEU A 77 -13.77 -3.98 9.34
C LEU A 77 -14.49 -2.70 8.90
N PRO A 78 -14.49 -1.64 9.74
CA PRO A 78 -15.03 -0.36 9.33
C PRO A 78 -14.24 0.12 8.11
N LEU A 79 -14.98 0.49 7.05
CA LEU A 79 -14.43 1.15 5.87
C LEU A 79 -13.96 2.54 6.33
N ASN A 80 -12.74 2.63 6.83
CA ASN A 80 -12.14 3.89 7.22
C ASN A 80 -11.60 4.59 5.96
N ASP A 81 -11.78 5.90 5.88
CA ASP A 81 -11.25 6.74 4.78
C ASP A 81 -9.71 6.78 4.74
N SER A 82 -9.05 5.96 5.58
CA SER A 82 -7.62 5.73 5.57
C SER A 82 -7.14 5.17 4.23
N ALA A 83 -7.93 4.38 3.50
CA ALA A 83 -7.50 3.77 2.23
C ALA A 83 -8.55 3.84 1.12
N ILE A 84 -8.11 3.78 -0.13
CA ILE A 84 -8.99 3.64 -1.29
C ILE A 84 -9.35 2.15 -1.42
N PHE A 85 -10.60 1.81 -1.11
CA PHE A 85 -11.07 0.44 -1.25
C PHE A 85 -11.34 0.12 -2.72
N THR A 86 -10.58 -0.82 -3.28
CA THR A 86 -10.71 -1.21 -4.68
C THR A 86 -10.73 -2.74 -4.83
N GLY A 87 -11.10 -3.20 -6.02
CA GLY A 87 -11.02 -4.61 -6.39
C GLY A 87 -9.65 -4.99 -6.95
N LEU A 88 -9.44 -6.30 -7.13
CA LEU A 88 -8.23 -6.87 -7.73
C LEU A 88 -7.89 -6.29 -9.11
N SER A 89 -8.86 -5.74 -9.84
CA SER A 89 -8.64 -5.08 -11.13
C SER A 89 -7.66 -3.90 -11.02
N VAL A 90 -7.72 -3.13 -9.94
CA VAL A 90 -6.79 -2.00 -9.72
C VAL A 90 -5.40 -2.50 -9.38
N LEU A 91 -5.28 -3.62 -8.67
CA LEU A 91 -3.98 -4.24 -8.42
C LEU A 91 -3.29 -4.64 -9.73
N SER A 92 -4.03 -5.25 -10.67
CA SER A 92 -3.51 -5.59 -12.00
C SER A 92 -3.09 -4.36 -12.79
N ASP A 93 -3.83 -3.26 -12.69
CA ASP A 93 -3.50 -1.98 -13.32
C ASP A 93 -2.23 -1.37 -12.72
N ILE A 94 -2.12 -1.35 -11.38
CA ILE A 94 -0.91 -0.91 -10.67
C ILE A 94 0.29 -1.77 -11.10
N MET A 95 0.16 -3.09 -11.15
CA MET A 95 1.24 -3.98 -11.59
C MET A 95 1.68 -3.71 -13.04
N ALA A 96 0.75 -3.32 -13.91
CA ALA A 96 1.07 -2.99 -15.31
C ALA A 96 1.63 -1.57 -15.49
N ASP A 97 1.21 -0.61 -14.66
CA ASP A 97 1.62 0.80 -14.72
C ASP A 97 2.89 1.08 -13.92
N THR A 98 3.22 0.25 -12.93
CA THR A 98 4.41 0.38 -12.08
C THR A 98 5.66 -0.25 -12.71
N ASP A 99 6.80 0.44 -12.57
CA ASP A 99 8.10 -0.09 -13.01
C ASP A 99 8.61 -1.23 -12.12
N ARG A 100 8.24 -1.18 -10.83
CA ARG A 100 8.63 -2.19 -9.85
C ARG A 100 7.43 -2.53 -8.99
N PHE A 101 7.20 -3.82 -8.82
CA PHE A 101 6.18 -4.33 -7.92
C PHE A 101 6.79 -5.33 -6.94
N GLU A 102 6.62 -5.09 -5.64
CA GLU A 102 7.08 -5.99 -4.58
C GLU A 102 5.92 -6.41 -3.68
N SER A 103 5.86 -7.69 -3.33
CA SER A 103 4.84 -8.24 -2.45
C SER A 103 5.45 -8.73 -1.14
N PHE A 104 4.80 -8.37 -0.02
CA PHE A 104 5.17 -8.72 1.34
C PHE A 104 4.09 -9.62 1.94
N ASN A 105 4.43 -10.89 2.14
CA ASN A 105 3.60 -11.95 2.74
C ASN A 105 4.30 -12.58 3.95
#